data_AF-A0A021XC10-F1
#
_entry.id   AF-A0A021XC10-F1
#
_cell.length_a   1.000
_cell.length_b   1.000
_cell.length_c   1.000
_cell.angle_alpha   90.00
_cell.angle_beta   90.00
_cell.angle_gamma   90.00
#
_symmetry.space_group_name_H-M   'P 1'
#
loop_
_entity.id
_entity.type
_entity.pdbx_description
1 polymer ?
#
loop_
_entity_poly.entity_id
_entity_poly.type
_entity_poly.pdbx_seq_one_letter_code
_entity_poly.pdbx_strand_id
1 'polypeptide(L)'
;MRFLRLASAVLAFSLLAGGPSVSFAEDAPAPLPSCALSGSKSVFIGGAPALRLSDVVNCPPELYEIVPSIMIEGQPMVKFRSGVGEKGNCTARGDETVSVEGESASRLGDVTCTQN
;
A
#
# COMPACT_ATOMS: atom_id res chain seq x y z
N MET A 1 -65.25 48.19 5.67
CA MET A 1 -63.85 48.61 5.97
C MET A 1 -63.11 47.36 6.45
N ARG A 2 -62.08 46.78 5.83
CA ARG A 2 -61.02 47.23 4.92
C ARG A 2 -60.37 46.00 4.25
N PHE A 3 -60.21 46.09 2.92
CA PHE A 3 -59.09 45.62 2.07
C PHE A 3 -58.62 44.16 2.05
N LEU A 4 -59.11 43.47 1.03
CA LEU A 4 -58.37 42.69 0.01
C LEU A 4 -56.86 43.00 -0.08
N ARG A 5 -56.00 41.97 -0.02
CA ARG A 5 -54.72 41.92 -0.76
C ARG A 5 -54.41 40.50 -1.22
N LEU A 6 -54.72 40.26 -2.50
CA LEU A 6 -54.05 39.28 -3.35
C LEU A 6 -52.58 39.68 -3.56
N ALA A 7 -51.80 38.66 -3.93
CA ALA A 7 -50.51 38.71 -4.63
C ALA A 7 -49.28 39.14 -3.80
N SER A 8 -48.38 38.18 -3.58
CA SER A 8 -47.09 38.23 -4.28
C SER A 8 -46.38 36.88 -4.18
N ALA A 9 -46.33 36.18 -5.31
CA ALA A 9 -45.33 35.17 -5.56
C ALA A 9 -43.98 35.87 -5.67
N VAL A 10 -43.01 35.51 -4.83
CA VAL A 10 -41.59 35.82 -5.08
C VAL A 10 -40.79 34.56 -4.82
N LEU A 11 -40.07 34.15 -5.86
CA LEU A 11 -39.16 33.03 -5.93
C LEU A 11 -38.11 33.07 -4.81
N ALA A 12 -37.82 31.91 -4.24
CA ALA A 12 -36.50 31.60 -3.71
C ALA A 12 -36.16 30.16 -4.08
N PHE A 13 -35.78 29.97 -5.34
CA PHE A 13 -35.08 28.78 -5.81
C PHE A 13 -33.63 28.91 -5.32
N SER A 14 -33.38 28.44 -4.10
CA SER A 14 -32.06 28.46 -3.48
C SER A 14 -31.16 27.43 -4.16
N LEU A 15 -30.53 27.85 -5.25
CA LEU A 15 -29.32 27.25 -5.79
C LEU A 15 -28.18 27.33 -4.76
N LEU A 16 -27.29 26.34 -4.84
CA LEU A 16 -25.90 26.35 -4.36
C LEU A 16 -25.67 26.12 -2.86
N ALA A 17 -25.46 24.84 -2.52
CA ALA A 17 -24.48 24.45 -1.52
C ALA A 17 -23.77 23.16 -1.94
N GLY A 18 -23.23 23.14 -3.17
CA GLY A 18 -22.13 22.25 -3.53
C GLY A 18 -20.83 22.84 -3.00
N GLY A 19 -20.57 22.65 -1.70
CA GLY A 19 -19.28 22.93 -1.06
C GLY A 19 -18.45 21.66 -0.97
N PRO A 20 -17.11 21.73 -1.10
CA PRO A 20 -16.26 20.57 -1.31
C PRO A 20 -16.34 19.62 -0.12
N SER A 21 -16.56 18.34 -0.40
CA SER A 21 -16.35 17.26 0.54
C SER A 21 -14.86 17.24 0.89
N VAL A 22 -14.47 17.94 1.94
CA VAL A 22 -13.12 17.83 2.50
C VAL A 22 -13.05 16.45 3.17
N SER A 23 -12.63 15.44 2.39
CA SER A 23 -12.21 14.16 2.95
C SER A 23 -10.84 14.36 3.58
N PHE A 24 -10.80 14.58 4.89
CA PHE A 24 -9.60 14.29 5.66
C PHE A 24 -9.52 12.76 5.80
N ALA A 25 -8.71 12.14 4.96
CA ALA A 25 -8.28 10.77 5.16
C ALA A 25 -6.99 10.79 6.00
N GLU A 26 -7.09 11.23 7.24
CA GLU A 26 -6.02 11.11 8.23
C GLU A 26 -6.60 10.40 9.43
N ASP A 27 -6.56 9.07 9.38
CA ASP A 27 -6.01 8.22 10.44
C ASP A 27 -6.16 6.76 10.01
N ALA A 28 -5.05 6.10 9.67
CA ALA A 28 -5.02 4.64 9.72
C ALA A 28 -3.58 4.12 9.82
N PRO A 29 -3.00 3.99 11.02
CA PRO A 29 -2.11 2.89 11.30
C PRO A 29 -2.97 1.70 11.74
N ALA A 30 -3.67 1.11 10.77
CA ALA A 30 -4.14 -0.28 10.87
C ALA A 30 -3.01 -1.19 10.34
N PRO A 31 -2.94 -2.45 10.78
CA PRO A 31 -1.69 -3.11 11.19
C PRO A 31 -0.67 -3.27 10.04
N LEU A 32 0.60 -3.57 10.34
CA LEU A 32 1.60 -4.03 9.35
C LEU A 32 1.71 -5.57 9.24
N PRO A 33 0.65 -6.38 9.04
CA PRO A 33 0.81 -7.79 8.70
C PRO A 33 1.22 -7.88 7.22
N SER A 34 2.28 -8.66 6.93
CA SER A 34 2.93 -8.81 5.61
C SER A 34 2.76 -7.60 4.70
N CYS A 35 3.61 -6.58 4.84
CA CYS A 35 3.54 -5.37 4.02
C CYS A 35 3.62 -5.65 2.50
N ALA A 36 4.15 -6.82 2.12
CA ALA A 36 4.02 -7.41 0.79
C ALA A 36 2.68 -8.13 0.66
N LEU A 37 1.70 -7.49 -0.01
CA LEU A 37 0.33 -7.98 -0.11
C LEU A 37 0.13 -9.02 -1.22
N SER A 38 1.04 -9.07 -2.19
CA SER A 38 1.03 -10.00 -3.32
C SER A 38 2.44 -10.40 -3.72
N GLY A 39 2.55 -11.35 -4.64
CA GLY A 39 3.79 -11.68 -5.31
C GLY A 39 3.56 -11.89 -6.80
N SER A 40 4.64 -12.24 -7.51
CA SER A 40 4.60 -12.61 -8.91
C SER A 40 3.64 -13.77 -9.20
N LYS A 41 3.02 -13.74 -10.38
CA LYS A 41 2.18 -14.84 -10.87
C LYS A 41 2.95 -15.87 -11.69
N SER A 42 4.16 -15.51 -12.14
CA SER A 42 4.97 -16.29 -13.08
C SER A 42 6.27 -16.82 -12.47
N VAL A 43 6.81 -16.16 -11.46
CA VAL A 43 8.09 -16.52 -10.83
C VAL A 43 7.86 -16.92 -9.38
N PHE A 44 8.39 -18.10 -9.04
CA PHE A 44 8.28 -18.69 -7.71
C PHE A 44 9.67 -19.00 -7.16
N ILE A 45 9.85 -18.76 -5.86
CA ILE A 45 11.05 -19.07 -5.09
C ILE A 45 10.64 -20.11 -4.05
N GLY A 46 11.24 -21.30 -4.10
CA GLY A 46 10.93 -22.39 -3.16
C GLY A 46 9.43 -22.70 -3.04
N GLY A 47 8.66 -22.60 -4.14
CA GLY A 47 7.23 -22.89 -4.17
C GLY A 47 6.28 -21.75 -3.78
N ALA A 48 6.77 -20.56 -3.40
CA ALA A 48 5.92 -19.39 -3.18
C ALA A 48 6.27 -18.24 -4.15
N PRO A 49 5.34 -17.31 -4.42
CA PRO A 49 5.57 -16.18 -5.30
C PRO A 49 6.81 -15.35 -4.95
N ALA A 50 7.62 -15.01 -5.94
CA ALA A 50 8.71 -14.05 -5.78
C ALA A 50 8.17 -12.61 -5.65
N LEU A 51 8.91 -11.73 -4.97
CA LEU A 51 8.50 -10.35 -4.75
C LEU A 51 9.16 -9.41 -5.76
N ARG A 52 8.37 -8.54 -6.39
CA ARG A 52 8.82 -7.45 -7.26
C ARG A 52 8.49 -6.09 -6.63
N LEU A 53 9.03 -5.02 -7.21
CA LEU A 53 8.87 -3.67 -6.68
C LEU A 53 7.40 -3.25 -6.43
N SER A 54 6.46 -3.58 -7.32
CA SER A 54 5.04 -3.26 -7.11
C SER A 54 4.39 -3.96 -5.93
N ASP A 55 4.94 -5.10 -5.48
CA ASP A 55 4.35 -5.87 -4.39
C ASP A 55 4.65 -5.26 -3.01
N VAL A 56 5.66 -4.38 -2.94
CA VAL A 56 6.20 -3.85 -1.68
C VAL A 56 5.99 -2.34 -1.50
N VAL A 57 5.08 -1.76 -2.27
CA VAL A 57 4.76 -0.32 -2.22
C VAL A 57 4.31 0.17 -0.84
N ASN A 58 3.78 -0.74 -0.01
CA ASN A 58 3.34 -0.46 1.35
C ASN A 58 4.40 -0.81 2.41
N CYS A 59 5.55 -1.35 1.99
CA CYS A 59 6.64 -1.68 2.88
C CYS A 59 7.52 -0.46 3.16
N PRO A 60 8.13 -0.39 4.35
CA PRO A 60 9.11 0.64 4.62
C PRO A 60 10.31 0.47 3.67
N PRO A 61 10.68 1.47 2.85
CA PRO A 61 11.74 1.37 1.85
C PRO A 61 13.12 1.07 2.43
N GLU A 62 13.33 1.38 3.71
CA GLU A 62 14.53 1.06 4.46
C GLU A 62 14.66 -0.44 4.82
N LEU A 63 13.61 -1.23 4.64
CA LEU A 63 13.55 -2.67 4.98
C LEU A 63 13.58 -3.59 3.76
N TYR A 64 13.73 -3.03 2.55
CA TYR A 64 13.95 -3.81 1.34
C TYR A 64 15.03 -3.19 0.44
N GLU A 65 15.60 -4.02 -0.42
CA GLU A 65 16.58 -3.65 -1.42
C GLU A 65 16.08 -4.04 -2.81
N ILE A 66 16.29 -3.14 -3.76
CA ILE A 66 15.94 -3.36 -5.15
C ILE A 66 17.11 -4.07 -5.83
N VAL A 67 16.83 -5.21 -6.47
CA VAL A 67 17.80 -5.99 -7.25
C VAL A 67 17.53 -5.72 -8.73
N PRO A 68 18.20 -4.73 -9.35
CA PRO A 68 17.94 -4.36 -10.76
C PRO A 68 18.44 -5.42 -11.75
N SER A 69 19.33 -6.30 -11.32
CA SER A 69 19.89 -7.39 -12.12
C SER A 69 18.85 -8.46 -12.51
N ILE A 70 17.73 -8.54 -11.76
CA ILE A 70 16.69 -9.56 -11.96
C ILE A 70 15.35 -8.87 -12.18
N MET A 71 14.73 -9.17 -13.32
CA MET A 71 13.43 -8.61 -13.71
C MET A 71 12.35 -9.69 -13.63
N ILE A 72 11.31 -9.40 -12.87
CA ILE A 72 10.12 -10.24 -12.70
C ILE A 72 8.92 -9.46 -13.25
N GLU A 73 8.33 -9.96 -14.34
CA GLU A 73 7.17 -9.34 -14.99
C GLU A 73 7.40 -7.87 -15.36
N GLY A 74 8.61 -7.54 -15.83
CA GLY A 74 8.99 -6.19 -16.24
C GLY A 74 9.34 -5.23 -15.11
N GLN A 75 9.43 -5.72 -13.87
CA GLN A 75 9.82 -4.92 -12.70
C GLN A 75 11.02 -5.55 -11.98
N PRO A 76 11.87 -4.77 -11.31
CA PRO A 76 12.99 -5.33 -10.58
C PRO A 76 12.49 -6.17 -9.39
N MET A 77 13.24 -7.22 -9.10
CA MET A 77 13.06 -8.02 -7.90
C MET A 77 13.39 -7.20 -6.65
N VAL A 78 12.78 -7.56 -5.52
CA VAL A 78 13.11 -6.98 -4.23
C VAL A 78 13.50 -8.06 -3.23
N LYS A 79 14.47 -7.72 -2.37
CA LYS A 79 14.92 -8.54 -1.24
C LYS A 79 14.59 -7.82 0.05
N PHE A 80 14.06 -8.53 1.03
CA PHE A 80 13.83 -7.94 2.34
C PHE A 80 15.03 -8.13 3.25
N ARG A 81 15.25 -7.13 4.09
CA ARG A 81 16.23 -7.17 5.16
C ARG A 81 15.48 -7.12 6.49
N SER A 82 15.97 -7.85 7.48
CA SER A 82 15.47 -7.70 8.85
C SER A 82 15.96 -6.36 9.40
N GLY A 83 15.09 -5.59 10.04
CA GLY A 83 15.46 -4.27 10.51
C GLY A 83 14.33 -3.50 11.19
N VAL A 84 14.69 -2.31 11.66
CA VAL A 84 13.81 -1.32 12.29
C VAL A 84 13.61 -0.19 11.28
N GLY A 85 12.36 0.08 10.94
CA GLY A 85 11.96 1.20 10.09
C GLY A 85 11.13 2.23 10.84
N GLU A 86 10.95 3.40 10.23
CA GLU A 86 10.13 4.50 10.77
C GLU A 86 8.68 4.05 10.97
N LYS A 87 8.18 3.24 10.05
CA LYS A 87 6.78 2.75 10.06
C LYS A 87 6.61 1.45 10.85
N GLY A 88 7.68 0.75 11.20
CA GLY A 88 7.63 -0.52 11.91
C GLY A 88 8.87 -1.39 11.71
N ASN A 89 8.94 -2.50 12.42
CA ASN A 89 10.04 -3.47 12.36
C ASN A 89 9.65 -4.64 11.47
N CYS A 90 10.56 -5.11 10.63
CA CYS A 90 10.34 -6.30 9.83
C CYS A 90 11.41 -7.35 10.10
N THR A 91 10.98 -8.61 10.19
CA THR A 91 11.85 -9.78 10.16
C THR A 91 11.65 -10.46 8.82
N ALA A 92 12.74 -10.62 8.09
CA ALA A 92 12.78 -11.29 6.80
C ALA A 92 13.54 -12.62 6.94
N ARG A 93 12.94 -13.68 6.44
CA ARG A 93 13.63 -14.94 6.17
C ARG A 93 13.97 -15.01 4.68
N GLY A 94 15.00 -15.77 4.36
CA GLY A 94 15.29 -16.14 2.98
C GLY A 94 14.97 -17.61 2.79
N ASP A 95 14.71 -17.98 1.55
CA ASP A 95 14.65 -19.38 1.16
C ASP A 95 16.03 -20.04 1.29
N GLU A 96 16.05 -21.28 1.80
CA GLU A 96 17.30 -22.02 2.04
C GLU A 96 17.87 -22.66 0.76
N THR A 97 17.09 -22.71 -0.32
CA THR A 97 17.43 -23.43 -1.55
C THR A 97 17.73 -22.50 -2.73
N VAL A 98 17.26 -21.25 -2.68
CA VAL A 98 17.40 -20.26 -3.74
C VAL A 98 18.14 -19.03 -3.22
N SER A 99 19.24 -18.69 -3.90
CA SER A 99 20.03 -17.49 -3.62
C SER A 99 19.96 -16.49 -4.79
N VAL A 100 19.91 -15.21 -4.47
CA VAL A 100 19.99 -14.08 -5.39
C VAL A 100 21.14 -13.18 -4.98
N GLU A 101 22.09 -13.00 -5.90
CA GLU A 101 23.32 -12.21 -5.69
C GLU A 101 24.14 -12.69 -4.46
N GLY A 102 24.13 -14.00 -4.22
CA GLY A 102 24.90 -14.62 -3.13
C GLY A 102 24.21 -14.60 -1.76
N GLU A 103 23.00 -14.05 -1.65
CA GLU A 103 22.19 -14.08 -0.42
C GLU A 103 20.89 -14.86 -0.65
N SER A 104 20.35 -15.47 0.41
CA SER A 104 19.06 -16.17 0.33
C SER A 104 17.95 -15.25 -0.18
N ALA A 105 17.16 -15.76 -1.13
CA ALA A 105 16.09 -15.00 -1.77
C ALA A 105 14.83 -15.01 -0.91
N SER A 106 14.20 -13.84 -0.71
CA SER A 106 12.91 -13.77 0.01
C SER A 106 11.74 -13.99 -0.96
N ARG A 107 10.73 -14.73 -0.51
CA ARG A 107 9.45 -14.91 -1.21
C ARG A 107 8.28 -14.30 -0.42
N LEU A 108 7.10 -14.29 -1.03
CA LEU A 108 5.87 -13.92 -0.35
C LEU A 108 5.66 -14.81 0.89
N GLY A 109 5.42 -14.18 2.04
CA GLY A 109 5.25 -14.86 3.33
C GLY A 109 6.53 -14.99 4.16
N ASP A 110 7.72 -14.75 3.60
CA ASP A 110 8.97 -14.77 4.37
C ASP A 110 9.18 -13.50 5.22
N VAL A 111 8.34 -12.49 5.03
CA VAL A 111 8.45 -11.18 5.69
C VAL A 111 7.32 -11.00 6.67
N THR A 112 7.67 -10.83 7.94
CA THR A 112 6.73 -10.47 8.99
C THR A 112 7.08 -9.08 9.51
N CYS A 113 6.14 -8.15 9.44
CA CYS A 113 6.32 -6.81 9.96
C CYS A 113 5.41 -6.57 11.18
N THR A 114 5.83 -5.66 12.04
CA THR A 114 5.08 -5.18 13.20
C THR A 114 5.21 -3.67 13.26
N GLN A 115 4.12 -2.99 13.60
CA GLN A 115 4.13 -1.54 13.78
C GLN A 115 4.86 -1.16 15.07
N ASN A 116 5.56 -0.01 15.05
CA ASN A 116 6.17 0.60 16.23
C ASN A 116 5.16 1.43 17.02
#